data_AF-A0A382KS43-F1
#
_entry.id   AF-A0A382KS43-F1
#
_cell.length_a   1.000
_cell.length_b   1.000
_cell.length_c   1.000
_cell.angle_alpha   90.00
_cell.angle_beta   90.00
_cell.angle_gamma   90.00
#
_symmetry.space_group_name_H-M   'P 1'
#
loop_
_entity.id
_entity.type
_entity.pdbx_description
1 polymer ?
#
loop_
_entity_poly.entity_id
_entity_poly.type
_entity_poly.pdbx_seq_one_letter_code
_entity_poly.pdbx_strand_id
1 'polypeptide(L)'
;FKITHAAGDHLTATEDYAIAADFCNFDQNNGSLTHNCIYRLAAEETGENTGVFEGTVSYIMLNNSTAGGSISGEHDGNDHEVESHLSAISGDAVTVVLMDSGSGTDSIRVVYNDTDALQVATKRGAQLDTVTHTGTVDLDAGSYGAADMATITIVDADLNQDSSVRDTYQNSSTTFGVTITKSGSTTSTEPFSGTMTIIETEADSGIFVGTFLVPDRKGSDMELTYYESKDAGGSAVSYYDTATIQSNSGSISLDRSVYPVPFIAADLREGNNDKTGQDEAGKVVAWITVEDSDFTGDTLTTTTSGKAGSILVKLIEGSDTTKIATAGSATANAASGSTVEELGPLSEIEMGTSVYEVSMTIQYDQDGGASNVTPTSGDILQVEYVDTANDAGGTSTSYDSSTFDLRTGSLSV
;
A
#
# COMPACT_ATOMS: atom_id res chain seq x y z
N PHE A 1 -34.71 31.96 -5.73
CA PHE A 1 -33.56 32.66 -6.33
C PHE A 1 -33.82 34.16 -6.34
N LYS A 2 -32.87 34.97 -5.87
CA LYS A 2 -32.87 36.42 -6.04
C LYS A 2 -31.85 36.72 -7.13
N ILE A 3 -32.30 37.16 -8.30
CA ILE A 3 -31.41 37.49 -9.43
C ILE A 3 -30.89 38.91 -9.19
N THR A 4 -29.58 39.07 -9.09
CA THR A 4 -28.90 40.36 -8.95
C THR A 4 -27.97 40.54 -10.14
N HIS A 5 -28.21 41.58 -10.94
CA HIS A 5 -27.36 41.98 -12.05
C HIS A 5 -26.31 42.98 -11.57
N ALA A 6 -25.12 43.00 -12.18
CA ALA A 6 -24.12 44.02 -11.90
C ALA A 6 -24.72 45.41 -12.21
N ALA A 7 -24.50 46.41 -11.34
CA ALA A 7 -25.04 47.75 -11.57
C ALA A 7 -24.33 48.38 -12.79
N GLY A 8 -24.88 48.17 -13.99
CA GLY A 8 -24.64 49.04 -15.14
C GLY A 8 -25.29 50.40 -14.90
N ASP A 9 -24.84 51.41 -15.65
CA ASP A 9 -25.05 52.82 -15.32
C ASP A 9 -26.52 53.21 -15.06
N HIS A 10 -27.53 52.56 -15.66
CA HIS A 10 -28.93 52.72 -15.24
C HIS A 10 -29.79 51.48 -15.56
N LEU A 11 -30.45 50.91 -14.53
CA LEU A 11 -31.64 50.07 -14.69
C LEU A 11 -32.81 50.81 -14.04
N THR A 12 -33.63 51.51 -14.82
CA THR A 12 -34.81 52.23 -14.31
C THR A 12 -36.00 51.27 -14.13
N ALA A 13 -36.87 51.54 -13.16
CA ALA A 13 -38.08 50.75 -12.89
C ALA A 13 -39.21 50.93 -13.94
N THR A 14 -38.90 51.58 -15.06
CA THR A 14 -39.84 52.02 -16.10
C THR A 14 -39.54 51.47 -17.48
N GLU A 15 -38.47 50.68 -17.64
CA GLU A 15 -38.07 50.06 -18.90
C GLU A 15 -38.39 48.56 -18.90
N ASP A 16 -38.74 48.04 -20.07
CA ASP A 16 -38.97 46.62 -20.31
C ASP A 16 -37.63 45.96 -20.67
N TYR A 17 -37.18 45.01 -19.86
CA TYR A 17 -35.96 44.24 -20.12
C TYR A 17 -36.30 42.80 -20.51
N ALA A 18 -35.70 42.32 -21.59
CA ALA A 18 -35.70 40.89 -21.90
C ALA A 18 -34.60 40.20 -21.09
N ILE A 19 -34.99 39.51 -20.03
CA ILE A 19 -34.09 38.68 -19.22
C ILE A 19 -34.23 37.23 -19.69
N ALA A 20 -33.14 36.65 -20.17
CA ALA A 20 -33.02 35.22 -20.35
C ALA A 20 -32.18 34.65 -19.20
N ALA A 21 -32.67 33.59 -18.56
CA ALA A 21 -31.95 32.88 -17.51
C ALA A 21 -31.97 31.40 -17.86
N ASP A 22 -30.80 30.78 -17.94
CA ASP A 22 -30.66 29.34 -18.09
C ASP A 22 -30.39 28.72 -16.72
N PHE A 23 -31.04 27.59 -16.46
CA PHE A 23 -30.75 26.76 -15.32
C PHE A 23 -30.09 25.50 -15.84
N CYS A 24 -28.88 25.26 -15.35
CA CYS A 24 -28.14 24.05 -15.65
C CYS A 24 -28.05 23.21 -14.37
N ASN A 25 -28.39 21.93 -14.49
CA ASN A 25 -28.44 20.96 -13.41
C ASN A 25 -27.65 19.71 -13.84
N PHE A 26 -26.53 19.50 -13.16
CA PHE A 26 -25.60 18.42 -13.37
C PHE A 26 -25.52 17.58 -12.11
N ASP A 27 -25.45 16.26 -12.25
CA ASP A 27 -24.98 15.43 -11.14
C ASP A 27 -23.47 15.53 -11.08
N GLN A 28 -22.99 16.41 -10.22
CA GLN A 28 -21.58 16.75 -10.14
C GLN A 28 -20.75 15.49 -9.92
N ASN A 29 -21.09 14.58 -8.99
CA ASN A 29 -20.30 13.37 -8.65
C ASN A 29 -20.30 12.24 -9.70
N ASN A 30 -20.78 12.49 -10.92
CA ASN A 30 -20.94 11.47 -11.98
C ASN A 30 -21.70 10.19 -11.54
N GLY A 31 -22.54 10.31 -10.50
CA GLY A 31 -23.30 9.19 -9.94
C GLY A 31 -24.56 8.85 -10.75
N SER A 32 -24.95 9.71 -11.69
CA SER A 32 -26.09 9.56 -12.58
C SER A 32 -25.89 10.37 -13.87
N LEU A 33 -26.68 10.05 -14.89
CA LEU A 33 -26.70 10.76 -16.17
C LEU A 33 -27.52 12.06 -16.12
N THR A 34 -27.68 12.66 -14.94
CA THR A 34 -28.48 13.89 -14.81
C THR A 34 -27.71 15.05 -15.43
N HIS A 35 -28.10 15.41 -16.66
CA HIS A 35 -27.56 16.55 -17.39
C HIS A 35 -28.72 17.35 -18.00
N ASN A 36 -29.07 18.48 -17.39
CA ASN A 36 -30.12 19.36 -17.87
C ASN A 36 -29.58 20.79 -17.99
N CYS A 37 -29.23 21.22 -19.19
CA CYS A 37 -28.77 22.58 -19.44
C CYS A 37 -29.27 23.05 -20.81
N ILE A 38 -29.53 24.35 -20.94
CA ILE A 38 -29.88 24.97 -22.23
C ILE A 38 -28.63 25.67 -22.73
N TYR A 39 -28.11 25.22 -23.87
CA TYR A 39 -26.99 25.83 -24.58
C TYR A 39 -27.50 26.64 -25.77
N ARG A 40 -27.09 27.90 -25.90
CA ARG A 40 -27.57 28.82 -26.95
C ARG A 40 -26.47 29.28 -27.89
N LEU A 41 -26.35 28.60 -29.03
CA LEU A 41 -25.47 29.03 -30.12
C LEU A 41 -26.13 30.17 -30.92
N ALA A 42 -25.48 31.33 -30.95
CA ALA A 42 -25.80 32.48 -31.77
C ALA A 42 -24.79 32.57 -32.92
N ALA A 43 -24.99 31.78 -33.98
CA ALA A 43 -24.11 31.82 -35.14
C ALA A 43 -24.12 33.22 -35.79
N GLU A 44 -22.94 33.75 -36.10
CA GLU A 44 -22.75 35.09 -36.65
C GLU A 44 -22.46 35.04 -38.15
N GLU A 45 -22.90 36.06 -38.87
CA GLU A 45 -22.64 36.16 -40.30
C GLU A 45 -21.15 36.48 -40.53
N THR A 46 -20.47 35.71 -41.38
CA THR A 46 -19.01 35.80 -41.64
C THR A 46 -18.56 37.11 -42.33
N GLY A 47 -19.47 38.06 -42.49
CA GLY A 47 -19.26 39.39 -43.08
C GLY A 47 -20.60 40.01 -43.52
N GLU A 48 -20.57 41.28 -43.93
CA GLU A 48 -21.79 42.00 -44.35
C GLU A 48 -22.51 41.29 -45.51
N ASN A 49 -23.72 40.79 -45.26
CA ASN A 49 -24.61 40.20 -46.28
C ASN A 49 -23.98 39.01 -47.03
N THR A 50 -23.12 38.23 -46.36
CA THR A 50 -22.54 37.02 -46.96
C THR A 50 -23.55 35.88 -47.08
N GLY A 51 -24.58 35.86 -46.23
CA GLY A 51 -25.51 34.75 -46.08
C GLY A 51 -24.87 33.49 -45.49
N VAL A 52 -23.64 33.57 -45.00
CA VAL A 52 -22.89 32.45 -44.40
C VAL A 52 -22.72 32.74 -42.92
N PHE A 53 -23.25 31.85 -42.09
CA PHE A 53 -23.18 31.95 -40.63
C PHE A 53 -22.20 30.93 -40.08
N GLU A 54 -21.38 31.35 -39.12
CA GLU A 54 -20.40 30.52 -38.43
C GLU A 54 -20.64 30.57 -36.92
N GLY A 55 -20.40 29.44 -36.26
CA GLY A 55 -20.45 29.31 -34.81
C GLY A 55 -19.69 28.07 -34.39
N THR A 56 -19.09 28.11 -33.21
CA THR A 56 -18.24 27.04 -32.68
C THR A 56 -18.99 26.26 -31.60
N VAL A 57 -18.90 24.93 -31.66
CA VAL A 57 -19.37 24.05 -30.58
C VAL A 57 -18.21 23.15 -30.16
N SER A 58 -17.83 23.24 -28.88
CA SER A 58 -16.86 22.37 -28.21
C SER A 58 -17.56 21.57 -27.12
N TYR A 59 -16.86 20.60 -26.54
CA TYR A 59 -17.36 19.84 -25.40
C TYR A 59 -16.30 19.58 -24.35
N ILE A 60 -16.78 19.30 -23.14
CA ILE A 60 -15.98 18.78 -22.02
C ILE A 60 -16.64 17.49 -21.55
N MET A 61 -15.86 16.43 -21.41
CA MET A 61 -16.29 15.16 -20.81
C MET A 61 -16.00 15.21 -19.32
N LEU A 62 -17.03 15.05 -18.49
CA LEU A 62 -16.81 14.94 -17.05
C LEU A 62 -16.25 13.56 -16.71
N ASN A 63 -15.08 13.56 -16.09
CA ASN A 63 -14.41 12.38 -15.57
C ASN A 63 -14.47 12.40 -14.03
N ASN A 64 -14.45 11.22 -13.40
CA ASN A 64 -14.31 11.14 -11.95
C ASN A 64 -12.96 11.73 -11.55
N SER A 65 -12.98 12.59 -10.54
CA SER A 65 -11.75 13.08 -9.93
C SER A 65 -11.81 12.91 -8.42
N THR A 66 -10.71 13.26 -7.77
CA THR A 66 -10.65 13.49 -6.34
C THR A 66 -10.48 14.96 -6.08
N ALA A 67 -11.36 15.53 -5.25
CA ALA A 67 -11.15 16.86 -4.70
C ALA A 67 -9.86 16.86 -3.87
N GLY A 68 -8.86 17.61 -4.32
CA GLY A 68 -7.64 17.87 -3.59
C GLY A 68 -7.86 18.78 -2.40
N GLY A 69 -9.04 19.39 -2.21
CA GLY A 69 -9.20 20.46 -1.24
C GLY A 69 -8.28 21.65 -1.55
N SER A 70 -8.43 22.74 -0.80
CA SER A 70 -7.92 24.07 -1.14
C SER A 70 -6.38 24.27 -1.26
N ILE A 71 -5.56 23.21 -1.31
CA ILE A 71 -4.12 23.31 -1.56
C ILE A 71 -3.61 22.05 -2.31
N SER A 72 -3.66 22.08 -3.65
CA SER A 72 -2.57 21.66 -4.58
C SER A 72 -3.14 21.15 -5.92
N GLY A 73 -2.85 21.86 -7.01
CA GLY A 73 -2.97 21.36 -8.39
C GLY A 73 -4.38 21.10 -8.92
N GLU A 74 -5.41 21.71 -8.35
CA GLU A 74 -6.78 21.63 -8.86
C GLU A 74 -6.89 22.52 -10.11
N HIS A 75 -7.16 21.92 -11.27
CA HIS A 75 -7.81 22.64 -12.35
C HIS A 75 -9.30 22.31 -12.30
N ASP A 76 -10.12 23.34 -12.50
CA ASP A 76 -11.55 23.19 -12.67
C ASP A 76 -11.77 22.12 -13.75
N GLY A 77 -12.75 21.21 -13.65
CA GLY A 77 -13.03 20.25 -14.75
C GLY A 77 -13.45 18.87 -14.29
N ASN A 78 -13.46 18.66 -12.98
CA ASN A 78 -13.92 17.44 -12.40
C ASN A 78 -15.43 17.43 -12.17
N ASP A 79 -15.87 16.32 -11.60
CA ASP A 79 -17.15 16.09 -10.96
C ASP A 79 -17.49 17.14 -9.85
N HIS A 80 -16.65 18.18 -9.68
CA HIS A 80 -16.86 19.34 -8.82
C HIS A 80 -16.56 20.64 -9.59
N GLU A 81 -17.17 21.76 -9.19
CA GLU A 81 -16.86 23.11 -9.74
C GLU A 81 -17.10 23.28 -11.26
N VAL A 82 -17.96 22.45 -11.87
CA VAL A 82 -18.41 22.53 -13.28
C VAL A 82 -18.83 23.95 -13.68
N GLU A 83 -19.30 24.78 -12.74
CA GLU A 83 -19.66 26.18 -12.98
C GLU A 83 -18.55 27.03 -13.60
N SER A 84 -17.27 26.73 -13.32
CA SER A 84 -16.13 27.48 -13.89
C SER A 84 -15.98 27.25 -15.40
N HIS A 85 -16.44 26.08 -15.88
CA HIS A 85 -16.45 25.70 -17.29
C HIS A 85 -17.64 26.18 -18.10
N LEU A 86 -18.68 26.67 -17.42
CA LEU A 86 -19.91 27.17 -18.05
C LEU A 86 -19.77 28.63 -18.54
N SER A 87 -18.54 29.09 -18.80
CA SER A 87 -18.25 30.45 -19.28
C SER A 87 -18.75 30.71 -20.71
N ALA A 88 -18.98 29.65 -21.50
CA ALA A 88 -19.46 29.71 -22.88
C ALA A 88 -20.77 28.93 -23.08
N ILE A 89 -21.82 29.21 -22.31
CA ILE A 89 -23.15 28.58 -22.51
C ILE A 89 -24.03 29.32 -23.52
N SER A 90 -23.63 30.54 -23.92
CA SER A 90 -24.33 31.36 -24.91
C SER A 90 -23.36 32.26 -25.67
N GLY A 91 -23.54 32.38 -26.99
CA GLY A 91 -22.70 33.20 -27.85
C GLY A 91 -22.46 32.55 -29.21
N ASP A 92 -21.52 33.08 -29.98
CA ASP A 92 -21.03 32.51 -31.24
C ASP A 92 -20.14 31.26 -31.03
N ALA A 93 -19.62 31.08 -29.82
CA ALA A 93 -18.95 29.87 -29.35
C ALA A 93 -19.63 29.31 -28.10
N VAL A 94 -19.86 28.00 -28.09
CA VAL A 94 -20.51 27.29 -26.98
C VAL A 94 -19.74 26.03 -26.58
N THR A 95 -19.53 25.83 -25.28
CA THR A 95 -18.96 24.59 -24.72
C THR A 95 -20.06 23.76 -24.05
N VAL A 96 -20.23 22.52 -24.49
CA VAL A 96 -21.23 21.58 -23.95
C VAL A 96 -20.58 20.62 -22.96
N VAL A 97 -21.09 20.58 -21.74
CA VAL A 97 -20.66 19.60 -20.74
C VAL A 97 -21.35 18.26 -21.02
N LEU A 98 -20.63 17.15 -20.89
CA LEU A 98 -21.13 15.81 -21.15
C LEU A 98 -20.81 14.89 -19.98
N MET A 99 -21.79 14.07 -19.59
CA MET A 99 -21.67 13.05 -18.53
C MET A 99 -21.50 11.63 -19.10
N ASP A 100 -21.59 11.49 -20.42
CA ASP A 100 -21.53 10.19 -21.11
C ASP A 100 -21.08 10.34 -22.56
N SER A 101 -20.43 9.30 -23.06
CA SER A 101 -19.85 9.22 -24.41
C SER A 101 -20.16 7.87 -25.05
N GLY A 102 -21.42 7.64 -25.42
CA GLY A 102 -21.77 6.55 -26.31
C GLY A 102 -21.59 6.95 -27.79
N SER A 103 -20.67 6.30 -28.51
CA SER A 103 -20.56 6.43 -29.97
C SER A 103 -21.91 6.12 -30.64
N GLY A 104 -22.52 7.13 -31.25
CA GLY A 104 -23.79 7.03 -31.97
C GLY A 104 -25.06 7.30 -31.14
N THR A 105 -24.97 7.36 -29.81
CA THR A 105 -26.09 7.71 -28.91
C THR A 105 -25.97 9.12 -28.34
N ASP A 106 -24.74 9.58 -28.01
CA ASP A 106 -24.51 10.80 -27.22
C ASP A 106 -23.59 11.82 -27.90
N SER A 107 -23.40 11.68 -29.21
CA SER A 107 -22.74 12.68 -30.06
C SER A 107 -23.46 14.03 -30.00
N ILE A 108 -22.73 15.13 -29.92
CA ILE A 108 -23.31 16.47 -30.03
C ILE A 108 -23.78 16.68 -31.46
N ARG A 109 -25.02 17.17 -31.62
CA ARG A 109 -25.63 17.43 -32.92
C ARG A 109 -26.16 18.84 -32.99
N VAL A 110 -25.72 19.58 -34.02
CA VAL A 110 -26.31 20.86 -34.39
C VAL A 110 -27.21 20.62 -35.58
N VAL A 111 -28.51 20.89 -35.44
CA VAL A 111 -29.49 20.73 -36.51
C VAL A 111 -30.34 21.98 -36.66
N TYR A 112 -30.59 22.39 -37.90
CA TYR A 112 -31.49 23.50 -38.20
C TYR A 112 -32.38 23.16 -39.40
N ASN A 113 -33.51 23.86 -39.49
CA ASN A 113 -34.43 23.74 -40.61
C ASN A 113 -34.13 24.85 -41.61
N ASP A 114 -33.51 24.48 -42.72
CA ASP A 114 -33.26 25.35 -43.86
C ASP A 114 -34.57 25.50 -44.65
N THR A 115 -35.22 26.66 -44.52
CA THR A 115 -36.49 26.94 -45.19
C THR A 115 -36.21 27.58 -46.54
N ASP A 116 -36.57 26.88 -47.62
CA ASP A 116 -36.36 27.41 -48.97
C ASP A 116 -37.39 28.50 -49.35
N ALA A 117 -37.22 29.08 -50.54
CA ALA A 117 -38.13 30.11 -51.08
C ALA A 117 -39.58 29.61 -51.28
N LEU A 118 -39.82 28.30 -51.23
CA LEU A 118 -41.14 27.67 -51.33
C LEU A 118 -41.74 27.34 -49.94
N GLN A 119 -41.10 27.80 -48.86
CA GLN A 119 -41.46 27.52 -47.46
C GLN A 119 -41.36 26.04 -47.08
N VAL A 120 -40.55 25.26 -47.79
CA VAL A 120 -40.28 23.87 -47.44
C VAL A 120 -39.04 23.81 -46.55
N ALA A 121 -39.22 23.28 -45.35
CA ALA A 121 -38.13 23.07 -44.40
C ALA A 121 -37.34 21.80 -44.73
N THR A 122 -36.06 21.94 -45.02
CA THR A 122 -35.10 20.84 -45.14
C THR A 122 -34.22 20.80 -43.90
N LYS A 123 -34.18 19.66 -43.20
CA LYS A 123 -33.30 19.50 -42.03
C LYS A 123 -31.85 19.37 -42.48
N ARG A 124 -30.99 20.28 -42.02
CA ARG A 124 -29.53 20.20 -42.15
C ARG A 124 -28.90 20.07 -40.77
N GLY A 125 -27.69 19.51 -40.71
CA GLY A 125 -26.96 19.44 -39.46
C GLY A 125 -25.56 18.86 -39.58
N ALA A 126 -24.84 18.98 -38.47
CA ALA A 126 -23.51 18.44 -38.24
C ALA A 126 -23.51 17.65 -36.93
N GLN A 127 -22.59 16.70 -36.81
CA GLN A 127 -22.40 15.85 -35.64
C GLN A 127 -20.92 15.90 -35.23
N LEU A 128 -20.68 15.98 -33.93
CA LEU A 128 -19.37 15.81 -33.31
C LEU A 128 -19.45 14.59 -32.39
N ASP A 129 -18.65 13.58 -32.69
CA ASP A 129 -18.55 12.38 -31.88
C ASP A 129 -17.69 12.66 -30.65
N THR A 130 -18.11 12.09 -29.53
CA THR A 130 -17.40 12.18 -28.26
C THR A 130 -16.47 10.99 -28.15
N VAL A 131 -15.29 11.22 -27.56
CA VAL A 131 -14.24 10.21 -27.42
C VAL A 131 -13.89 10.08 -25.95
N THR A 132 -13.84 8.85 -25.47
CA THR A 132 -13.17 8.44 -24.24
C THR A 132 -12.10 7.43 -24.59
N HIS A 133 -11.14 7.26 -23.70
CA HIS A 133 -9.97 6.44 -23.86
C HIS A 133 -10.00 5.30 -22.84
N THR A 134 -9.27 4.23 -23.13
CA THR A 134 -9.09 3.17 -22.15
C THR A 134 -7.78 3.41 -21.43
N GLY A 135 -7.86 3.68 -20.12
CA GLY A 135 -6.68 3.80 -19.28
C GLY A 135 -5.94 2.49 -19.06
N THR A 136 -4.71 2.61 -18.54
CA THR A 136 -3.89 1.49 -18.04
C THR A 136 -3.27 1.87 -16.70
N VAL A 137 -2.92 0.86 -15.90
CA VAL A 137 -2.33 1.04 -14.57
C VAL A 137 -1.24 0.00 -14.35
N ASP A 138 -0.09 0.44 -13.87
CA ASP A 138 1.09 -0.39 -13.66
C ASP A 138 1.87 0.04 -12.41
N LEU A 139 2.44 -0.94 -11.73
CA LEU A 139 3.53 -0.82 -10.77
C LEU A 139 4.86 -1.04 -11.51
N ASP A 140 5.92 -0.37 -11.05
CA ASP A 140 7.25 -0.49 -11.67
C ASP A 140 7.97 -1.84 -11.44
N ALA A 141 7.46 -2.67 -10.52
CA ALA A 141 7.98 -4.01 -10.27
C ALA A 141 6.89 -4.98 -9.79
N GLY A 142 7.07 -6.27 -10.09
CA GLY A 142 6.20 -7.34 -9.58
C GLY A 142 6.53 -7.80 -8.15
N SER A 143 7.57 -7.25 -7.53
CA SER A 143 7.95 -7.58 -6.15
C SER A 143 8.72 -6.44 -5.50
N TYR A 144 8.49 -6.21 -4.20
CA TYR A 144 9.13 -5.16 -3.42
C TYR A 144 9.58 -5.69 -2.05
N GLY A 145 10.70 -5.19 -1.53
CA GLY A 145 11.03 -5.29 -0.12
C GLY A 145 10.20 -4.34 0.74
N ALA A 146 10.18 -4.59 2.06
CA ALA A 146 9.62 -3.64 3.00
C ALA A 146 10.41 -2.33 2.97
N ALA A 147 9.71 -1.19 2.99
CA ALA A 147 10.25 0.16 2.87
C ALA A 147 10.86 0.53 1.49
N ASP A 148 10.71 -0.33 0.48
CA ASP A 148 11.02 0.06 -0.90
C ASP A 148 10.10 1.19 -1.37
N MET A 149 10.59 1.96 -2.35
CA MET A 149 9.79 2.97 -3.03
C MET A 149 9.17 2.34 -4.28
N ALA A 150 7.85 2.21 -4.30
CA ALA A 150 7.09 1.75 -5.45
C ALA A 150 6.63 2.94 -6.29
N THR A 151 6.63 2.78 -7.62
CA THR A 151 6.16 3.78 -8.58
C THR A 151 4.88 3.29 -9.25
N ILE A 152 3.85 4.12 -9.20
CA ILE A 152 2.58 3.95 -9.91
C ILE A 152 2.70 4.69 -11.24
N THR A 153 2.29 4.04 -12.34
CA THR A 153 2.05 4.69 -13.63
C THR A 153 0.60 4.45 -14.03
N ILE A 154 -0.14 5.52 -14.31
CA ILE A 154 -1.46 5.46 -14.93
C ILE A 154 -1.37 6.20 -16.25
N VAL A 155 -1.75 5.55 -17.35
CA VAL A 155 -1.85 6.19 -18.67
C VAL A 155 -3.31 6.27 -19.04
N ASP A 156 -3.86 7.48 -19.00
CA ASP A 156 -5.21 7.77 -19.43
C ASP A 156 -5.32 9.22 -19.91
N ALA A 157 -5.68 9.40 -21.18
CA ALA A 157 -5.88 10.71 -21.78
C ALA A 157 -7.14 11.41 -21.25
N ASP A 158 -8.10 10.68 -20.70
CA ASP A 158 -9.32 11.25 -20.13
C ASP A 158 -9.06 11.92 -18.77
N LEU A 159 -7.92 11.65 -18.12
CA LEU A 159 -7.48 12.36 -16.92
C LEU A 159 -6.71 13.66 -17.24
N ASN A 160 -6.39 13.93 -18.51
CA ASN A 160 -5.80 15.20 -18.92
C ASN A 160 -6.94 16.20 -19.23
N GLN A 161 -7.30 17.00 -18.24
CA GLN A 161 -8.41 17.95 -18.28
C GLN A 161 -7.95 19.37 -18.65
N ASP A 162 -6.68 19.72 -18.37
CA ASP A 162 -6.06 20.97 -18.81
C ASP A 162 -4.71 20.73 -19.48
N SER A 163 -4.73 20.74 -20.81
CA SER A 163 -3.54 20.63 -21.67
C SER A 163 -2.48 21.73 -21.45
N SER A 164 -2.76 22.80 -20.69
CA SER A 164 -1.82 23.89 -20.43
C SER A 164 -0.96 23.70 -19.18
N VAL A 165 -1.37 22.82 -18.26
CA VAL A 165 -0.67 22.52 -17.00
C VAL A 165 -0.56 21.02 -16.80
N ARG A 166 0.06 20.62 -15.69
CA ARG A 166 0.13 19.20 -15.31
C ARG A 166 -0.96 18.93 -14.29
N ASP A 167 -1.82 17.97 -14.60
CA ASP A 167 -2.91 17.58 -13.73
C ASP A 167 -2.42 16.68 -12.58
N THR A 168 -3.16 16.64 -11.48
CA THR A 168 -2.79 15.92 -10.25
C THR A 168 -4.00 15.25 -9.64
N TYR A 169 -3.85 14.00 -9.21
CA TYR A 169 -4.92 13.20 -8.60
C TYR A 169 -4.46 12.55 -7.31
N GLN A 170 -5.35 12.47 -6.33
CA GLN A 170 -5.14 11.78 -5.05
C GLN A 170 -5.88 10.44 -5.04
N ASN A 171 -5.39 9.47 -4.27
CA ASN A 171 -6.06 8.17 -4.16
C ASN A 171 -7.45 8.28 -3.51
N SER A 172 -8.43 7.54 -4.06
CA SER A 172 -9.79 7.43 -3.52
C SER A 172 -10.49 6.19 -4.07
N SER A 173 -11.75 6.01 -3.65
CA SER A 173 -12.66 5.02 -4.23
C SER A 173 -13.11 5.29 -5.67
N THR A 174 -12.67 6.39 -6.29
CA THR A 174 -13.13 6.84 -7.62
C THR A 174 -11.99 7.11 -8.60
N THR A 175 -10.72 7.08 -8.16
CA THR A 175 -9.55 7.34 -9.00
C THR A 175 -8.60 6.14 -8.98
N PHE A 176 -7.84 5.97 -7.90
CA PHE A 176 -7.00 4.82 -7.69
C PHE A 176 -6.86 4.50 -6.20
N GLY A 177 -6.49 3.26 -5.89
CA GLY A 177 -6.21 2.81 -4.54
C GLY A 177 -5.20 1.68 -4.53
N VAL A 178 -4.46 1.55 -3.44
CA VAL A 178 -3.56 0.41 -3.22
C VAL A 178 -4.05 -0.34 -1.99
N THR A 179 -4.14 -1.66 -2.10
CA THR A 179 -4.54 -2.52 -0.99
C THR A 179 -3.55 -3.66 -0.80
N ILE A 180 -3.52 -4.23 0.40
CA ILE A 180 -2.62 -5.32 0.77
C ILE A 180 -3.40 -6.45 1.44
N THR A 181 -3.25 -7.65 0.90
CA THR A 181 -3.86 -8.88 1.39
C THR A 181 -2.76 -9.85 1.85
N LYS A 182 -2.78 -10.22 3.13
CA LYS A 182 -1.83 -11.20 3.68
C LYS A 182 -2.02 -12.57 3.03
N SER A 183 -0.93 -13.28 2.71
CA SER A 183 -1.00 -14.66 2.21
C SER A 183 -1.86 -15.54 3.14
N GLY A 184 -2.79 -16.30 2.53
CA GLY A 184 -3.75 -17.15 3.25
C GLY A 184 -4.94 -16.41 3.89
N SER A 185 -5.04 -15.08 3.73
CA SER A 185 -6.19 -14.26 4.16
C SER A 185 -7.06 -13.87 2.97
N THR A 186 -8.34 -13.58 3.22
CA THR A 186 -9.26 -12.95 2.25
C THR A 186 -9.58 -11.50 2.61
N THR A 187 -8.97 -10.98 3.68
CA THR A 187 -9.19 -9.62 4.16
C THR A 187 -8.08 -8.73 3.62
N SER A 188 -8.44 -7.78 2.77
CA SER A 188 -7.56 -6.71 2.31
C SER A 188 -7.50 -5.56 3.32
N THR A 189 -6.37 -4.87 3.35
CA THR A 189 -6.11 -3.72 4.24
C THR A 189 -5.46 -2.58 3.47
N GLU A 190 -5.65 -1.35 3.94
CA GLU A 190 -5.04 -0.14 3.39
C GLU A 190 -4.10 0.49 4.43
N PRO A 191 -2.93 -0.11 4.69
CA PRO A 191 -2.03 0.35 5.75
C PRO A 191 -1.19 1.57 5.35
N PHE A 192 -1.71 2.45 4.50
CA PHE A 192 -1.05 3.65 4.03
C PHE A 192 -1.49 4.83 4.88
N SER A 193 -0.54 5.46 5.57
CA SER A 193 -0.82 6.51 6.57
C SER A 193 -1.06 7.90 5.97
N GLY A 194 -1.00 8.05 4.65
CA GLY A 194 -1.16 9.31 3.96
C GLY A 194 -1.78 9.14 2.59
N THR A 195 -2.26 10.27 2.06
CA THR A 195 -2.77 10.35 0.70
C THR A 195 -1.64 10.15 -0.31
N MET A 196 -1.84 9.22 -1.24
CA MET A 196 -0.98 9.06 -2.41
C MET A 196 -1.40 10.06 -3.48
N THR A 197 -0.43 10.59 -4.21
CA THR A 197 -0.67 11.56 -5.27
C THR A 197 0.06 11.12 -6.54
N ILE A 198 -0.66 11.10 -7.65
CA ILE A 198 -0.10 10.96 -8.99
C ILE A 198 -0.12 12.32 -9.68
N ILE A 199 0.94 12.64 -10.40
CA ILE A 199 1.09 13.90 -11.13
C ILE A 199 1.37 13.56 -12.57
N GLU A 200 0.77 14.31 -13.48
CA GLU A 200 1.06 14.20 -14.89
C GLU A 200 2.57 14.44 -15.16
N THR A 201 3.14 13.65 -16.08
CA THR A 201 4.57 13.69 -16.38
C THR A 201 4.97 14.98 -17.10
N GLU A 202 4.20 15.36 -18.11
CA GLU A 202 4.27 16.61 -18.86
C GLU A 202 2.84 17.13 -19.08
N ALA A 203 2.68 18.43 -19.33
CA ALA A 203 1.37 18.97 -19.67
C ALA A 203 0.87 18.32 -20.96
N ASP A 204 -0.41 17.95 -21.00
CA ASP A 204 -1.06 17.33 -22.16
C ASP A 204 -0.56 15.92 -22.52
N SER A 205 0.05 15.20 -21.57
CA SER A 205 0.61 13.85 -21.80
C SER A 205 -0.39 12.72 -21.59
N GLY A 206 -1.35 12.88 -20.67
CA GLY A 206 -2.23 11.78 -20.21
C GLY A 206 -1.48 10.66 -19.48
N ILE A 207 -0.24 10.89 -19.03
CA ILE A 207 0.58 9.93 -18.30
C ILE A 207 0.84 10.47 -16.91
N PHE A 208 0.41 9.75 -15.89
CA PHE A 208 0.45 10.13 -14.48
C PHE A 208 1.36 9.20 -13.70
N VAL A 209 2.23 9.77 -12.87
CA VAL A 209 3.18 9.03 -12.05
C VAL A 209 3.08 9.46 -10.60
N GLY A 210 3.08 8.50 -9.69
CA GLY A 210 3.13 8.72 -8.24
C GLY A 210 4.04 7.71 -7.57
N THR A 211 4.52 8.02 -6.38
CA THR A 211 5.38 7.12 -5.60
C THR A 211 4.86 6.96 -4.18
N PHE A 212 5.02 5.77 -3.61
CA PHE A 212 4.69 5.52 -2.21
C PHE A 212 5.69 4.55 -1.57
N LEU A 213 5.77 4.58 -0.24
CA LEU A 213 6.61 3.65 0.53
C LEU A 213 5.84 2.35 0.76
N VAL A 214 6.43 1.21 0.39
CA VAL A 214 5.85 -0.10 0.63
C VAL A 214 5.91 -0.41 2.14
N PRO A 215 4.77 -0.69 2.80
CA PRO A 215 4.74 -0.95 4.23
C PRO A 215 5.34 -2.33 4.56
N ASP A 216 5.80 -2.49 5.81
CA ASP A 216 6.32 -3.77 6.29
C ASP A 216 5.18 -4.78 6.48
N ARG A 217 4.85 -5.47 5.39
CA ARG A 217 3.81 -6.50 5.28
C ARG A 217 4.35 -7.69 4.48
N LYS A 218 5.57 -8.11 4.80
CA LYS A 218 6.27 -9.24 4.15
C LYS A 218 5.38 -10.47 3.99
N GLY A 219 5.47 -11.10 2.83
CA GLY A 219 4.67 -12.27 2.48
C GLY A 219 3.22 -11.95 2.07
N SER A 220 2.90 -10.68 1.85
CA SER A 220 1.55 -10.25 1.43
C SER A 220 1.55 -9.87 -0.04
N ASP A 221 0.38 -9.99 -0.66
CA ASP A 221 0.12 -9.47 -1.99
C ASP A 221 -0.37 -8.03 -1.89
N MET A 222 0.18 -7.18 -2.75
CA MET A 222 -0.19 -5.79 -2.94
C MET A 222 -0.92 -5.66 -4.27
N GLU A 223 -2.03 -4.93 -4.29
CA GLU A 223 -2.85 -4.72 -5.46
C GLU A 223 -3.11 -3.22 -5.64
N LEU A 224 -2.70 -2.69 -6.78
CA LEU A 224 -3.05 -1.36 -7.25
C LEU A 224 -4.31 -1.47 -8.10
N THR A 225 -5.32 -0.67 -7.78
CA THR A 225 -6.57 -0.56 -8.54
C THR A 225 -6.68 0.84 -9.12
N TYR A 226 -6.93 0.93 -10.43
CA TYR A 226 -7.37 2.15 -11.10
C TYR A 226 -8.87 2.03 -11.44
N TYR A 227 -9.65 3.01 -11.01
CA TYR A 227 -11.09 3.11 -11.24
C TYR A 227 -11.34 4.00 -12.46
N GLU A 228 -11.38 3.38 -13.63
CA GLU A 228 -11.74 4.06 -14.87
C GLU A 228 -13.23 4.42 -14.86
N SER A 229 -13.55 5.70 -14.97
CA SER A 229 -14.93 6.15 -14.98
C SER A 229 -15.62 5.86 -16.31
N LYS A 230 -14.86 5.93 -17.42
CA LYS A 230 -15.33 5.74 -18.78
C LYS A 230 -14.20 5.21 -19.68
N ASP A 231 -14.24 3.92 -19.99
CA ASP A 231 -13.34 3.36 -21.01
C ASP A 231 -13.69 3.87 -22.42
N ALA A 232 -12.93 3.46 -23.44
CA ALA A 232 -13.23 3.77 -24.84
C ALA A 232 -14.61 3.26 -25.34
N GLY A 233 -15.26 2.38 -24.57
CA GLY A 233 -16.64 1.91 -24.79
C GLY A 233 -17.69 2.70 -24.00
N GLY A 234 -17.31 3.72 -23.23
CA GLY A 234 -18.20 4.53 -22.39
C GLY A 234 -18.62 3.87 -21.08
N SER A 235 -17.94 2.79 -20.67
CA SER A 235 -18.29 2.00 -19.47
C SER A 235 -17.32 2.26 -18.31
N ALA A 236 -17.84 2.29 -17.09
CA ALA A 236 -17.00 2.30 -15.89
C ALA A 236 -16.37 0.91 -15.68
N VAL A 237 -15.04 0.87 -15.55
CA VAL A 237 -14.24 -0.36 -15.44
C VAL A 237 -13.19 -0.16 -14.35
N SER A 238 -12.66 -1.25 -13.80
CA SER A 238 -11.48 -1.19 -12.93
C SER A 238 -10.35 -2.01 -13.52
N TYR A 239 -9.15 -1.43 -13.49
CA TYR A 239 -7.91 -2.06 -13.92
C TYR A 239 -7.05 -2.33 -12.69
N TYR A 240 -6.23 -3.37 -12.77
CA TYR A 240 -5.48 -3.88 -11.64
C TYR A 240 -4.04 -4.18 -12.05
N ASP A 241 -3.12 -3.92 -11.13
CA ASP A 241 -1.78 -4.49 -11.17
C ASP A 241 -1.40 -5.02 -9.79
N THR A 242 -0.60 -6.08 -9.75
CA THR A 242 -0.30 -6.84 -8.52
C THR A 242 1.19 -7.04 -8.35
N ALA A 243 1.65 -6.90 -7.11
CA ALA A 243 3.03 -7.18 -6.72
C ALA A 243 3.08 -7.91 -5.37
N THR A 244 4.16 -8.64 -5.10
CA THR A 244 4.36 -9.32 -3.81
C THR A 244 5.34 -8.53 -2.94
N ILE A 245 5.04 -8.42 -1.64
CA ILE A 245 5.98 -7.89 -0.65
C ILE A 245 6.87 -9.05 -0.22
N GLN A 246 8.14 -9.00 -0.60
CA GLN A 246 9.09 -10.08 -0.47
C GLN A 246 9.29 -10.49 0.99
N SER A 247 9.44 -11.80 1.19
CA SER A 247 9.73 -12.46 2.46
C SER A 247 10.66 -13.63 2.23
N ASN A 248 11.39 -14.05 3.26
CA ASN A 248 12.44 -15.05 3.15
C ASN A 248 12.38 -16.01 4.35
N SER A 249 12.63 -17.29 4.10
CA SER A 249 12.63 -18.29 5.17
C SER A 249 13.78 -18.09 6.15
N GLY A 250 13.44 -17.94 7.43
CA GLY A 250 14.42 -17.87 8.51
C GLY A 250 14.85 -19.24 9.07
N SER A 251 16.07 -19.30 9.60
CA SER A 251 16.64 -20.51 10.21
C SER A 251 17.25 -20.24 11.58
N ILE A 252 17.44 -21.30 12.39
CA ILE A 252 18.05 -21.22 13.72
C ILE A 252 19.06 -22.36 13.89
N SER A 253 20.16 -22.10 14.60
CA SER A 253 21.19 -23.09 14.89
C SER A 253 21.87 -22.86 16.25
N LEU A 254 22.45 -23.93 16.79
CA LEU A 254 23.33 -23.95 17.96
C LEU A 254 24.80 -24.06 17.50
N ASP A 255 25.72 -23.41 18.22
CA ASP A 255 27.15 -23.40 17.83
C ASP A 255 27.87 -24.74 17.98
N ARG A 256 27.23 -25.73 18.64
CA ARG A 256 27.75 -27.08 18.83
C ARG A 256 26.64 -28.09 18.75
N SER A 257 26.91 -29.24 18.10
CA SER A 257 26.00 -30.39 18.14
C SER A 257 26.02 -31.16 19.48
N VAL A 258 27.06 -30.92 20.30
CA VAL A 258 27.23 -31.57 21.60
C VAL A 258 27.80 -30.57 22.62
N TYR A 259 27.16 -30.46 23.77
CA TYR A 259 27.64 -29.68 24.92
C TYR A 259 28.10 -30.60 26.05
N PRO A 260 29.11 -30.19 26.84
CA PRO A 260 29.45 -30.91 28.07
C PRO A 260 28.32 -30.74 29.09
N VAL A 261 28.18 -31.69 30.02
CA VAL A 261 27.21 -31.56 31.12
C VAL A 261 27.73 -30.53 32.14
N PRO A 262 26.94 -29.50 32.50
CA PRO A 262 27.27 -28.59 33.59
C PRO A 262 27.44 -29.34 34.92
N PHE A 263 28.32 -28.88 35.80
CA PHE A 263 28.57 -29.52 37.10
C PHE A 263 28.81 -28.49 38.20
N ILE A 264 28.54 -28.87 39.45
CA ILE A 264 28.82 -28.06 40.64
C ILE A 264 30.13 -28.49 41.32
N ALA A 265 30.61 -27.68 42.26
CA ALA A 265 31.70 -28.07 43.13
C ALA A 265 31.37 -29.35 43.90
N ALA A 266 32.38 -30.20 44.12
CA ALA A 266 32.29 -31.54 44.71
C ALA A 266 31.38 -32.53 43.95
N ASP A 267 31.11 -32.30 42.67
CA ASP A 267 30.36 -33.21 41.82
C ASP A 267 31.28 -34.26 41.16
N LEU A 268 32.43 -33.81 40.64
CA LEU A 268 33.44 -34.67 40.03
C LEU A 268 34.36 -35.30 41.09
N ARG A 269 34.99 -36.43 40.75
CA ARG A 269 36.01 -37.08 41.59
C ARG A 269 37.40 -36.62 41.17
N GLU A 270 38.23 -36.34 42.14
CA GLU A 270 39.66 -36.19 41.95
C GLU A 270 40.35 -37.54 41.66
N GLY A 271 41.61 -37.52 41.24
CA GLY A 271 42.37 -38.73 40.94
C GLY A 271 42.60 -39.66 42.15
N ASN A 272 42.44 -39.17 43.37
CA ASN A 272 42.45 -39.94 44.63
C ASN A 272 41.06 -40.51 45.00
N ASN A 273 40.04 -40.28 44.17
CA ASN A 273 38.62 -40.62 44.40
C ASN A 273 37.97 -39.86 45.59
N ASP A 274 38.54 -38.73 46.02
CA ASP A 274 37.92 -37.77 46.93
C ASP A 274 37.09 -36.74 46.13
N LYS A 275 36.20 -36.05 46.85
CA LYS A 275 35.51 -34.83 46.40
C LYS A 275 36.13 -33.57 47.02
N THR A 276 36.85 -33.73 48.14
CA THR A 276 37.44 -32.63 48.91
C THR A 276 38.58 -32.00 48.11
N GLY A 277 38.36 -30.80 47.57
CA GLY A 277 39.32 -30.10 46.71
C GLY A 277 38.84 -29.85 45.28
N GLN A 278 37.73 -30.49 44.86
CA GLN A 278 37.05 -30.19 43.59
C GLN A 278 36.17 -28.95 43.77
N ASP A 279 36.82 -27.78 43.85
CA ASP A 279 36.16 -26.51 44.17
C ASP A 279 35.57 -25.80 42.93
N GLU A 280 35.84 -26.31 41.72
CA GLU A 280 35.35 -25.74 40.48
C GLU A 280 33.91 -26.14 40.17
N ALA A 281 33.17 -25.23 39.55
CA ALA A 281 31.91 -25.53 38.89
C ALA A 281 32.04 -25.25 37.39
N GLY A 282 31.45 -26.12 36.57
CA GLY A 282 31.42 -25.98 35.12
C GLY A 282 30.06 -25.49 34.66
N LYS A 283 30.01 -24.28 34.11
CA LYS A 283 28.85 -23.79 33.35
C LYS A 283 29.11 -23.98 31.85
N VAL A 284 28.04 -24.09 31.09
CA VAL A 284 28.08 -24.22 29.63
C VAL A 284 27.62 -22.90 29.04
N VAL A 285 28.30 -22.42 27.99
CA VAL A 285 27.81 -21.30 27.18
C VAL A 285 27.40 -21.87 25.83
N ALA A 286 26.14 -21.67 25.47
CA ALA A 286 25.59 -22.03 24.18
C ALA A 286 25.33 -20.74 23.39
N TRP A 287 25.74 -20.72 22.13
CA TRP A 287 25.39 -19.64 21.20
C TRP A 287 24.26 -20.10 20.29
N ILE A 288 23.30 -19.20 20.12
CA ILE A 288 22.12 -19.38 19.28
C ILE A 288 22.27 -18.38 18.14
N THR A 289 22.27 -18.88 16.90
CA THR A 289 22.36 -18.06 15.70
C THR A 289 21.07 -18.19 14.90
N VAL A 290 20.50 -17.05 14.52
CA VAL A 290 19.35 -16.94 13.62
C VAL A 290 19.80 -16.26 12.34
N GLU A 291 19.52 -16.87 11.20
CA GLU A 291 19.72 -16.26 9.88
C GLU A 291 18.35 -16.00 9.27
N ASP A 292 18.03 -14.72 9.07
CA ASP A 292 16.72 -14.30 8.58
C ASP A 292 16.83 -12.92 7.89
N SER A 293 16.86 -12.94 6.55
CA SER A 293 17.03 -11.74 5.72
C SER A 293 15.81 -10.82 5.70
N ASP A 294 14.69 -11.21 6.33
CA ASP A 294 13.55 -10.30 6.52
C ASP A 294 13.83 -9.26 7.60
N PHE A 295 14.87 -9.47 8.42
CA PHE A 295 15.36 -8.49 9.37
C PHE A 295 16.57 -7.77 8.78
N THR A 296 16.51 -6.43 8.76
CA THR A 296 17.54 -5.56 8.17
C THR A 296 18.17 -4.61 9.18
N GLY A 297 17.71 -4.63 10.43
CA GLY A 297 18.30 -3.85 11.51
C GLY A 297 19.48 -4.57 12.17
N ASP A 298 20.24 -3.84 12.98
CA ASP A 298 21.39 -4.37 13.74
C ASP A 298 20.98 -5.37 14.85
N THR A 299 19.68 -5.46 15.15
CA THR A 299 19.14 -6.42 16.13
C THR A 299 17.89 -7.11 15.61
N LEU A 300 17.73 -8.38 16.00
CA LEU A 300 16.52 -9.15 15.78
C LEU A 300 15.71 -9.20 17.07
N THR A 301 14.50 -8.64 17.00
CA THR A 301 13.48 -8.73 18.06
C THR A 301 12.22 -9.36 17.51
N THR A 302 11.65 -10.29 18.26
CA THR A 302 10.35 -10.91 17.98
C THR A 302 9.22 -10.30 18.79
N THR A 303 9.54 -9.60 19.89
CA THR A 303 8.55 -8.87 20.71
C THR A 303 9.10 -7.55 21.26
N THR A 304 8.19 -6.67 21.69
CA THR A 304 8.52 -5.38 22.31
C THR A 304 9.06 -5.54 23.73
N SER A 305 9.77 -4.52 24.25
CA SER A 305 10.29 -4.51 25.63
C SER A 305 9.23 -4.84 26.68
N GLY A 306 9.61 -5.63 27.68
CA GLY A 306 8.73 -6.10 28.76
C GLY A 306 7.82 -7.28 28.39
N LYS A 307 7.88 -7.78 27.15
CA LYS A 307 7.28 -9.06 26.76
C LYS A 307 8.40 -10.05 26.44
N ALA A 308 8.24 -11.31 26.82
CA ALA A 308 9.18 -12.37 26.46
C ALA A 308 9.24 -12.53 24.94
N GLY A 309 10.42 -12.80 24.39
CA GLY A 309 10.58 -13.09 22.98
C GLY A 309 9.97 -14.44 22.60
N SER A 310 9.74 -14.65 21.30
CA SER A 310 9.16 -15.88 20.76
C SER A 310 10.20 -16.97 20.45
N ILE A 311 11.51 -16.67 20.47
CA ILE A 311 12.54 -17.69 20.36
C ILE A 311 12.57 -18.45 21.69
N LEU A 312 12.45 -19.77 21.63
CA LEU A 312 12.38 -20.62 22.83
C LEU A 312 13.64 -21.46 22.94
N VAL A 313 14.20 -21.53 24.15
CA VAL A 313 15.25 -22.50 24.51
C VAL A 313 14.67 -23.51 25.46
N LYS A 314 14.80 -24.79 25.11
CA LYS A 314 14.17 -25.92 25.79
C LYS A 314 15.21 -26.95 26.18
N LEU A 315 15.06 -27.51 27.38
CA LEU A 315 15.73 -28.72 27.81
C LEU A 315 14.74 -29.88 27.70
N ILE A 316 15.14 -30.96 27.05
CA ILE A 316 14.35 -32.18 26.90
C ILE A 316 15.04 -33.29 27.69
N GLU A 317 14.40 -33.73 28.77
CA GLU A 317 14.85 -34.79 29.67
C GLU A 317 13.96 -36.03 29.44
N GLY A 318 14.41 -36.93 28.56
CA GLY A 318 13.61 -38.08 28.14
C GLY A 318 12.35 -37.66 27.37
N SER A 319 11.17 -37.73 28.02
CA SER A 319 9.89 -37.30 27.42
C SER A 319 9.42 -35.93 27.89
N ASP A 320 10.06 -35.36 28.91
CA ASP A 320 9.67 -34.09 29.50
C ASP A 320 10.38 -32.95 28.77
N THR A 321 9.64 -31.89 28.44
CA THR A 321 10.19 -30.69 27.76
C THR A 321 9.98 -29.49 28.65
N THR A 322 11.07 -28.89 29.10
CA THR A 322 11.09 -27.71 29.96
C THR A 322 11.66 -26.53 29.22
N LYS A 323 10.93 -25.41 29.18
CA LYS A 323 11.49 -24.15 28.68
C LYS A 323 12.44 -23.59 29.74
N ILE A 324 13.67 -23.25 29.34
CA ILE A 324 14.70 -22.75 30.24
C ILE A 324 15.12 -21.31 29.96
N ALA A 325 14.83 -20.80 28.76
CA ALA A 325 14.97 -19.39 28.42
C ALA A 325 14.07 -18.99 27.23
N THR A 326 13.91 -17.69 27.05
CA THR A 326 13.38 -17.05 25.84
C THR A 326 14.38 -16.06 25.27
N ALA A 327 14.27 -15.75 23.98
CA ALA A 327 15.07 -14.71 23.32
C ALA A 327 14.25 -13.93 22.29
N GLY A 328 14.70 -12.73 21.94
CA GLY A 328 14.07 -11.84 20.98
C GLY A 328 13.17 -10.77 21.60
N SER A 329 13.13 -10.60 22.93
CA SER A 329 12.58 -9.37 23.51
C SER A 329 13.50 -8.20 23.23
N ALA A 330 12.97 -6.97 23.09
CA ALA A 330 13.81 -5.77 22.98
C ALA A 330 14.70 -5.49 24.22
N THR A 331 14.50 -6.21 25.34
CA THR A 331 15.30 -6.08 26.56
C THR A 331 15.52 -7.45 27.21
N ALA A 332 16.75 -7.73 27.66
CA ALA A 332 17.07 -8.92 28.46
C ALA A 332 16.58 -8.78 29.91
N ASN A 333 16.07 -9.87 30.48
CA ASN A 333 15.64 -9.95 31.87
C ASN A 333 16.13 -11.26 32.51
N ALA A 334 16.65 -11.18 33.74
CA ALA A 334 16.98 -12.36 34.52
C ALA A 334 15.73 -13.19 34.88
N ALA A 335 15.93 -14.50 35.08
CA ALA A 335 14.89 -15.37 35.62
C ALA A 335 14.37 -14.85 36.98
N SER A 336 13.06 -14.97 37.21
CA SER A 336 12.42 -14.50 38.43
C SER A 336 11.13 -15.26 38.73
N GLY A 337 11.10 -15.94 39.87
CA GLY A 337 9.94 -16.72 40.30
C GLY A 337 9.65 -17.83 39.28
N SER A 338 8.46 -17.83 38.69
CA SER A 338 8.09 -18.82 37.67
C SER A 338 8.41 -18.39 36.23
N THR A 339 9.15 -17.29 36.05
CA THR A 339 9.51 -16.77 34.73
C THR A 339 10.97 -17.09 34.45
N VAL A 340 11.20 -17.78 33.34
CA VAL A 340 12.54 -18.11 32.84
C VAL A 340 13.32 -16.86 32.42
N GLU A 341 14.62 -17.02 32.23
CA GLU A 341 15.49 -15.97 31.70
C GLU A 341 15.07 -15.53 30.29
N GLU A 342 15.07 -14.23 30.03
CA GLU A 342 14.95 -13.63 28.70
C GLU A 342 16.32 -13.09 28.30
N LEU A 343 16.90 -13.67 27.24
CA LEU A 343 18.23 -13.32 26.76
C LEU A 343 18.28 -11.95 26.09
N GLY A 344 17.12 -11.41 25.68
CA GLY A 344 17.00 -10.12 25.02
C GLY A 344 17.13 -10.20 23.50
N PRO A 345 17.46 -9.08 22.82
CA PRO A 345 17.55 -9.05 21.38
C PRO A 345 18.79 -9.83 20.90
N LEU A 346 18.68 -10.50 19.76
CA LEU A 346 19.86 -11.05 19.11
C LEU A 346 20.57 -9.91 18.38
N SER A 347 21.90 -9.89 18.42
CA SER A 347 22.71 -8.86 17.78
C SER A 347 23.27 -9.37 16.47
N GLU A 348 23.28 -8.54 15.44
CA GLU A 348 23.86 -8.92 14.16
C GLU A 348 25.38 -9.17 14.31
N ILE A 349 25.87 -10.29 13.77
CA ILE A 349 27.28 -10.70 13.88
C ILE A 349 28.16 -9.75 13.04
N GLU A 350 27.72 -9.49 11.81
CA GLU A 350 28.38 -8.57 10.89
C GLU A 350 27.31 -7.74 10.18
N MET A 351 27.55 -6.42 10.09
CA MET A 351 26.58 -5.47 9.57
C MET A 351 26.08 -5.84 8.17
N GLY A 352 24.76 -5.96 8.00
CA GLY A 352 24.10 -6.25 6.72
C GLY A 352 24.18 -7.70 6.27
N THR A 353 24.48 -8.63 7.18
CA THR A 353 24.43 -10.07 6.90
C THR A 353 23.09 -10.70 7.25
N SER A 354 22.27 -10.05 8.08
CA SER A 354 21.04 -10.60 8.63
C SER A 354 21.26 -11.92 9.40
N VAL A 355 22.46 -12.10 9.93
CA VAL A 355 22.83 -13.21 10.81
C VAL A 355 22.98 -12.66 12.22
N TYR A 356 22.17 -13.16 13.14
CA TYR A 356 22.01 -12.63 14.48
C TYR A 356 22.39 -13.68 15.52
N GLU A 357 23.07 -13.26 16.60
CA GLU A 357 23.47 -14.17 17.67
C GLU A 357 23.06 -13.69 19.06
N VAL A 358 22.84 -14.66 19.95
CA VAL A 358 22.74 -14.45 21.40
C VAL A 358 23.32 -15.66 22.13
N SER A 359 23.90 -15.42 23.30
CA SER A 359 24.44 -16.49 24.14
C SER A 359 23.53 -16.77 25.34
N MET A 360 23.42 -18.04 25.72
CA MET A 360 22.84 -18.48 27.00
C MET A 360 23.91 -19.15 27.86
N THR A 361 23.89 -18.88 29.16
CA THR A 361 24.67 -19.65 30.13
C THR A 361 23.80 -20.71 30.78
N ILE A 362 24.16 -21.97 30.61
CA ILE A 362 23.47 -23.13 31.16
C ILE A 362 24.25 -23.64 32.38
N GLN A 363 23.54 -23.86 33.48
CA GLN A 363 24.12 -24.29 34.75
C GLN A 363 23.53 -25.60 35.24
N TYR A 364 24.16 -26.22 36.24
CA TYR A 364 23.72 -27.51 36.79
C TYR A 364 22.32 -27.44 37.42
N ASP A 365 22.01 -26.34 38.13
CA ASP A 365 20.69 -26.06 38.67
C ASP A 365 20.04 -24.99 37.80
N GLN A 366 19.53 -25.39 36.64
CA GLN A 366 19.03 -24.50 35.60
C GLN A 366 17.60 -24.07 35.93
N ASP A 367 17.32 -22.76 35.86
CA ASP A 367 15.96 -22.26 36.02
C ASP A 367 15.07 -22.74 34.87
N GLY A 368 13.99 -23.45 35.20
CA GLY A 368 12.92 -23.86 34.29
C GLY A 368 11.61 -23.13 34.58
N GLY A 369 11.68 -21.96 35.22
CA GLY A 369 10.54 -21.19 35.72
C GLY A 369 9.97 -21.78 37.01
N ALA A 370 8.89 -22.56 36.94
CA ALA A 370 8.20 -23.02 38.14
C ALA A 370 9.05 -23.97 39.02
N SER A 371 10.00 -24.66 38.41
CA SER A 371 10.96 -25.54 39.05
C SER A 371 12.27 -25.50 38.28
N ASN A 372 13.37 -25.75 38.99
CA ASN A 372 14.65 -25.93 38.35
C ASN A 372 14.77 -27.34 37.74
N VAL A 373 15.59 -27.44 36.70
CA VAL A 373 15.95 -28.68 36.00
C VAL A 373 17.47 -28.84 36.00
N THR A 374 17.94 -30.07 35.90
CA THR A 374 19.38 -30.37 35.93
C THR A 374 19.76 -31.08 34.65
N PRO A 375 20.47 -30.41 33.71
CA PRO A 375 20.95 -31.06 32.50
C PRO A 375 21.88 -32.22 32.85
N THR A 376 21.63 -33.38 32.27
CA THR A 376 22.41 -34.60 32.42
C THR A 376 22.83 -35.18 31.07
N SER A 377 23.70 -36.18 31.07
CA SER A 377 24.15 -36.82 29.83
C SER A 377 23.00 -37.57 29.17
N GLY A 378 22.78 -37.30 27.89
CA GLY A 378 21.67 -37.85 27.11
C GLY A 378 20.50 -36.87 26.91
N ASP A 379 20.46 -35.77 27.67
CA ASP A 379 19.44 -34.74 27.50
C ASP A 379 19.71 -33.90 26.24
N ILE A 380 18.67 -33.25 25.73
CA ILE A 380 18.72 -32.47 24.49
C ILE A 380 18.44 -31.00 24.82
N LEU A 381 19.35 -30.12 24.40
CA LEU A 381 19.10 -28.70 24.26
C LEU A 381 18.45 -28.47 22.90
N GLN A 382 17.26 -27.90 22.86
CA GLN A 382 16.55 -27.56 21.63
C GLN A 382 16.26 -26.06 21.60
N VAL A 383 16.46 -25.46 20.43
CA VAL A 383 16.05 -24.09 20.14
C VAL A 383 14.94 -24.09 19.09
N GLU A 384 14.03 -23.14 19.21
CA GLU A 384 12.89 -22.97 18.31
C GLU A 384 12.77 -21.51 17.88
N TYR A 385 12.63 -21.29 16.58
CA TYR A 385 12.38 -20.00 15.98
C TYR A 385 11.12 -20.03 15.13
N VAL A 386 10.21 -19.07 15.38
CA VAL A 386 9.00 -18.88 14.56
C VAL A 386 9.22 -17.71 13.63
N ASP A 387 9.43 -18.01 12.36
CA ASP A 387 9.48 -17.04 11.27
C ASP A 387 8.03 -16.72 10.84
N THR A 388 7.66 -15.45 10.89
CA THR A 388 6.29 -15.01 10.60
C THR A 388 5.95 -14.91 9.11
N ALA A 389 6.95 -14.88 8.23
CA ALA A 389 6.82 -14.74 6.79
C ALA A 389 7.98 -15.46 6.06
N ASN A 390 7.80 -16.74 5.75
CA ASN A 390 8.76 -17.53 4.98
C ASN A 390 8.76 -17.16 3.48
N ASP A 391 9.51 -17.89 2.64
CA ASP A 391 9.56 -17.65 1.18
C ASP A 391 8.19 -17.71 0.47
N ALA A 392 7.17 -18.30 1.10
CA ALA A 392 5.79 -18.37 0.59
C ALA A 392 4.82 -17.38 1.29
N GLY A 393 5.36 -16.49 2.12
CA GLY A 393 4.64 -15.49 2.90
C GLY A 393 3.83 -16.03 4.08
N GLY A 394 4.02 -17.30 4.43
CA GLY A 394 3.36 -17.97 5.55
C GLY A 394 4.23 -18.01 6.81
N THR A 395 3.64 -18.35 7.95
CA THR A 395 4.41 -18.59 9.18
C THR A 395 5.04 -19.99 9.15
N SER A 396 6.32 -20.07 9.52
CA SER A 396 7.07 -21.33 9.62
C SER A 396 7.74 -21.45 10.99
N THR A 397 8.20 -22.66 11.34
CA THR A 397 8.91 -22.89 12.60
C THR A 397 10.12 -23.77 12.35
N SER A 398 11.28 -23.26 12.73
CA SER A 398 12.59 -23.88 12.57
C SER A 398 13.09 -24.35 13.94
N TYR A 399 13.79 -25.48 13.95
CA TYR A 399 14.35 -26.10 15.15
C TYR A 399 15.79 -26.52 14.91
N ASP A 400 16.62 -26.39 15.94
CA ASP A 400 17.91 -27.08 16.03
C ASP A 400 18.07 -27.72 17.40
N SER A 401 18.91 -28.76 17.50
CA SER A 401 19.05 -29.55 18.71
C SER A 401 20.46 -30.11 18.90
N SER A 402 20.91 -30.06 20.14
CA SER A 402 22.23 -30.54 20.57
C SER A 402 22.11 -31.42 21.80
N THR A 403 22.97 -32.43 21.92
CA THR A 403 22.95 -33.31 23.09
C THR A 403 23.92 -32.86 24.18
N PHE A 404 23.57 -33.13 25.43
CA PHE A 404 24.52 -33.09 26.53
C PHE A 404 25.24 -34.44 26.64
N ASP A 405 26.57 -34.42 26.69
CA ASP A 405 27.40 -35.63 26.74
C ASP A 405 28.49 -35.51 27.81
N LEU A 406 28.51 -36.49 28.72
CA LEU A 406 29.64 -36.73 29.62
C LEU A 406 30.65 -37.65 28.92
N ARG A 407 31.57 -37.04 28.16
CA ARG A 407 32.66 -37.81 27.55
C ARG A 407 33.58 -38.38 28.61
N THR A 408 33.58 -39.70 28.70
CA THR A 408 34.59 -40.43 29.49
C THR A 408 35.90 -40.44 28.71
N GLY A 409 36.96 -39.88 29.31
CA GLY A 409 38.29 -39.98 28.74
C GLY A 409 38.75 -41.44 28.71
N SER A 410 39.31 -41.89 27.59
CA SER A 410 39.98 -43.19 27.51
C SER A 410 41.49 -42.98 27.61
N LEU A 411 42.13 -43.72 28.50
CA LEU A 411 43.58 -43.79 28.62
C LEU A 411 44.03 -45.15 28.08
N SER A 412 44.66 -45.18 26.92
CA SER A 412 45.36 -46.37 26.42
C SER A 412 46.82 -46.32 26.85
N VAL A 413 47.34 -47.43 27.38
CA VAL A 413 48.77 -47.61 27.71
C VAL A 413 49.53 -48.15 26.51
#